data_AF-A0A6I5NF10-F1
#
_entry.id   AF-A0A6I5NF10-F1
#
_cell.length_a   1.000
_cell.length_b   1.000
_cell.length_c   1.000
_cell.angle_alpha   90.00
_cell.angle_beta   90.00
_cell.angle_gamma   90.00
#
_symmetry.space_group_name_H-M   'P 1'
#
loop_
_entity.id
_entity.type
_entity.pdbx_description
1 polymer ?
#
loop_
_entity_poly.entity_id
_entity_poly.type
_entity_poly.pdbx_seq_one_letter_code
_entity_poly.pdbx_strand_id
1 'polypeptide(L)'
;MLKIAHIINVTEINDSKKASYLHIAQPLTIKSMIVAKQTAASAVDVELVAVKHEDEQIDVPSEFKWAPAIEHYAWEHIDALKAVTPRKPLPRM
;
A
#
# COMPACT_ATOMS: atom_id res chain seq x y z
N MET A 1 -6.35 25.73 -7.66
CA MET A 1 -6.41 24.76 -6.56
C MET A 1 -5.19 23.85 -6.70
N LEU A 2 -4.39 23.69 -5.65
CA LEU A 2 -3.20 22.83 -5.68
C LEU A 2 -3.65 21.36 -5.80
N LYS A 3 -2.93 20.56 -6.58
CA LYS A 3 -3.19 19.12 -6.73
C LYS A 3 -2.06 18.31 -6.11
N ILE A 4 -2.41 17.32 -5.30
CA ILE A 4 -1.46 16.43 -4.64
C ILE A 4 -1.91 14.99 -4.87
N ALA A 5 -0.96 14.13 -5.23
CA ALA A 5 -1.17 12.68 -5.22
C ALA A 5 -0.56 12.10 -3.94
N HIS A 6 -1.36 11.36 -3.18
CA HIS A 6 -0.89 10.61 -2.02
C HIS A 6 -0.91 9.12 -2.36
N ILE A 7 0.28 8.55 -2.49
CA ILE A 7 0.50 7.17 -2.93
C ILE A 7 0.80 6.29 -1.73
N ILE A 8 0.16 5.11 -1.66
CA ILE A 8 0.44 4.08 -0.67
C ILE A 8 0.69 2.73 -1.32
N ASN A 9 1.70 2.01 -0.82
CA ASN A 9 1.89 0.59 -1.13
C ASN A 9 1.02 -0.22 -0.19
N VAL A 10 0.11 -1.01 -0.75
CA VAL A 10 -0.73 -1.94 -0.02
C VAL A 10 -0.31 -3.38 -0.30
N THR A 11 -0.48 -4.22 0.70
CA THR A 11 -0.27 -5.67 0.59
C THR A 11 -1.52 -6.37 1.10
N GLU A 12 -1.90 -7.45 0.46
CA GLU A 12 -2.86 -8.41 0.98
C GLU A 12 -2.37 -8.90 2.35
N ILE A 13 -3.31 -9.00 3.27
CA ILE A 13 -3.10 -9.42 4.64
C ILE A 13 -4.00 -10.63 4.87
N ASN A 14 -3.41 -11.78 5.15
CA ASN A 14 -4.12 -13.01 5.42
C ASN A 14 -3.39 -13.82 6.51
N ASP A 15 -4.01 -14.88 7.03
CA ASP A 15 -3.48 -15.66 8.15
C ASP A 15 -2.13 -16.37 7.85
N SER A 16 -1.79 -16.55 6.57
CA SER A 16 -0.50 -17.09 6.14
C SER A 16 0.61 -16.02 6.11
N LYS A 17 0.22 -14.75 6.03
CA LYS A 17 1.10 -13.58 5.99
C LYS A 17 1.45 -13.13 7.42
N LYS A 18 2.62 -13.57 7.91
CA LYS A 18 3.15 -13.32 9.28
C LYS A 18 3.32 -11.84 9.70
N ALA A 19 2.95 -10.87 8.87
CA ALA A 19 3.03 -9.45 9.21
C ALA A 19 1.84 -9.04 10.08
N SER A 20 1.77 -9.57 11.31
CA SER A 20 0.67 -9.35 12.25
C SER A 20 0.35 -7.87 12.49
N TYR A 21 1.34 -6.98 12.43
CA TYR A 21 1.14 -5.55 12.61
C TYR A 21 0.35 -4.90 11.46
N LEU A 22 0.45 -5.43 10.22
CA LEU A 22 -0.20 -4.84 9.05
C LEU A 22 -1.72 -5.00 9.07
N HIS A 23 -2.24 -6.05 9.74
CA HIS A 23 -3.67 -6.23 10.00
C HIS A 23 -4.29 -5.00 10.69
N ILE A 24 -3.51 -4.24 11.43
CA ILE A 24 -3.97 -3.03 12.12
C ILE A 24 -3.46 -1.78 11.38
N ALA A 25 -2.18 -1.75 11.04
CA ALA A 25 -1.53 -0.55 10.51
C ALA A 25 -2.06 -0.14 9.14
N GLN A 26 -2.29 -1.07 8.20
CA GLN A 26 -2.74 -0.72 6.86
C GLN A 26 -4.19 -0.19 6.84
N PRO A 27 -5.19 -0.83 7.50
CA PRO A 27 -6.54 -0.27 7.58
C PRO A 27 -6.58 1.10 8.26
N LEU A 28 -5.81 1.29 9.34
CA LEU A 28 -5.70 2.58 10.03
C LEU A 28 -5.15 3.66 9.08
N THR A 29 -4.08 3.33 8.36
CA THR A 29 -3.44 4.25 7.41
C THR A 29 -4.40 4.63 6.29
N ILE A 30 -5.07 3.67 5.66
CA ILE A 30 -6.07 3.89 4.61
C ILE A 30 -7.18 4.83 5.11
N LYS A 31 -7.71 4.57 6.30
CA LYS A 31 -8.76 5.42 6.91
C LYS A 31 -8.26 6.83 7.17
N SER A 32 -7.05 6.99 7.72
CA SER A 32 -6.45 8.29 7.97
C SER A 32 -6.24 9.10 6.68
N MET A 33 -5.85 8.45 5.58
CA MET A 33 -5.69 9.11 4.28
C MET A 33 -7.02 9.62 3.72
N ILE A 34 -8.10 8.83 3.83
CA ILE A 34 -9.45 9.25 3.40
C ILE A 34 -9.91 10.46 4.19
N VAL A 35 -9.77 10.42 5.53
CA VAL A 35 -10.13 11.53 6.40
C VAL A 35 -9.32 12.78 6.05
N ALA A 36 -8.00 12.66 5.86
CA ALA A 36 -7.16 13.78 5.49
C ALA A 36 -7.57 14.42 4.16
N LYS A 37 -7.89 13.62 3.14
CA LYS A 37 -8.44 14.11 1.86
C LYS A 37 -9.73 14.91 2.07
N GLN A 38 -10.67 14.38 2.86
CA GLN A 38 -11.94 15.04 3.13
C GLN A 38 -11.75 16.37 3.87
N THR A 39 -10.87 16.40 4.88
CA THR A 39 -10.55 17.61 5.64
C THR A 39 -9.86 18.67 4.77
N ALA A 40 -9.02 18.27 3.82
CA ALA A 40 -8.28 19.18 2.95
C ALA A 40 -9.08 19.67 1.72
N ALA A 41 -10.29 19.15 1.48
CA ALA A 41 -11.04 19.34 0.23
C ALA A 41 -11.33 20.81 -0.15
N SER A 42 -11.38 21.73 0.82
CA SER A 42 -11.59 23.17 0.57
C SER A 42 -10.32 23.90 0.12
N ALA A 43 -9.13 23.33 0.34
CA ALA A 43 -7.84 23.96 0.08
C ALA A 43 -7.04 23.26 -1.03
N VAL A 44 -7.12 21.93 -1.09
CA VAL A 44 -6.29 21.08 -1.96
C VAL A 44 -7.14 19.96 -2.55
N ASP A 45 -6.91 19.68 -3.83
CA ASP A 45 -7.44 18.50 -4.51
C ASP A 45 -6.46 17.33 -4.30
N VAL A 46 -6.87 16.35 -3.50
CA VAL A 46 -6.04 15.20 -3.13
C VAL A 46 -6.52 13.94 -3.85
N GLU A 47 -5.66 13.37 -4.67
CA GLU A 47 -5.84 12.07 -5.30
C GLU A 47 -5.20 10.99 -4.43
N LEU A 48 -5.95 9.96 -4.06
CA LEU A 48 -5.43 8.80 -3.34
C LEU A 48 -5.13 7.70 -4.35
N VAL A 49 -3.90 7.18 -4.31
CA VAL A 49 -3.42 6.16 -5.24
C VAL A 49 -2.89 4.98 -4.45
N ALA A 50 -3.37 3.78 -4.76
CA ALA A 50 -2.87 2.54 -4.20
C ALA A 50 -1.99 1.81 -5.21
N VAL A 51 -0.91 1.21 -4.72
CA VAL A 51 0.01 0.38 -5.48
C VAL A 51 0.11 -0.97 -4.79
N LYS A 52 0.11 -2.07 -5.55
CA LYS A 52 0.32 -3.42 -5.03
C LYS A 52 1.29 -4.17 -5.92
N HIS A 53 1.85 -5.25 -5.39
CA HIS A 53 2.53 -6.24 -6.22
C HIS A 53 1.49 -7.00 -7.07
N GLU A 54 1.87 -7.45 -8.26
CA GLU A 54 0.96 -8.11 -9.20
C GLU A 54 0.24 -9.32 -8.59
N ASP A 55 0.98 -10.14 -7.84
CA ASP A 55 0.50 -11.34 -7.14
C ASP A 55 -0.48 -11.09 -5.98
N GLU A 56 -0.63 -9.84 -5.52
CA GLU A 56 -1.41 -9.55 -4.32
C GLU A 56 -2.90 -9.43 -4.65
N GLN A 57 -3.76 -10.10 -3.89
CA GLN A 57 -5.22 -9.97 -4.04
C GLN A 57 -5.79 -9.15 -2.88
N ILE A 58 -6.01 -7.86 -3.12
CA ILE A 58 -6.50 -6.92 -2.11
C ILE A 58 -7.44 -5.91 -2.75
N ASP A 59 -8.54 -5.63 -2.06
CA ASP A 59 -9.42 -4.52 -2.37
C ASP A 59 -9.06 -3.31 -1.50
N VAL A 60 -9.14 -2.12 -2.11
CA VAL A 60 -9.02 -0.83 -1.42
C VAL A 60 -10.35 -0.07 -1.54
N PRO A 61 -10.65 0.86 -0.62
CA PRO A 61 -11.84 1.69 -0.71
C PRO A 61 -11.90 2.47 -2.03
N SER A 62 -13.12 2.79 -2.49
CA SER A 62 -13.37 3.41 -3.81
C SER A 62 -12.80 4.81 -3.97
N GLU A 63 -12.38 5.46 -2.87
CA GLU A 63 -11.67 6.73 -2.88
C GLU A 63 -10.27 6.63 -3.50
N PHE A 64 -9.71 5.41 -3.58
CA PHE A 64 -8.40 5.12 -4.16
C PHE A 64 -8.50 4.71 -5.62
N LYS A 65 -7.56 5.19 -6.42
CA LYS A 65 -7.28 4.65 -7.75
C LYS A 65 -6.12 3.68 -7.69
N TRP A 66 -6.15 2.65 -8.50
CA TRP A 66 -5.02 1.76 -8.68
C TRP A 66 -3.99 2.38 -9.62
N ALA A 67 -2.72 2.39 -9.21
CA ALA A 67 -1.61 2.53 -10.12
C ALA A 67 -1.32 1.19 -10.84
N PRO A 68 -0.46 1.19 -11.86
CA PRO A 68 0.11 -0.06 -12.37
C PRO A 68 0.73 -0.88 -11.23
N ALA A 69 0.51 -2.19 -11.27
CA ALA A 69 1.12 -3.09 -10.30
C ALA A 69 2.65 -3.11 -10.45
N ILE A 70 3.35 -3.39 -9.36
CA ILE A 70 4.79 -3.65 -9.40
C ILE A 70 5.04 -5.15 -9.59
N GLU A 71 6.03 -5.46 -10.43
CA GLU A 71 6.46 -6.84 -10.75
C GLU A 71 7.64 -7.31 -9.89
N HIS A 72 8.39 -6.35 -9.32
CA HIS A 72 9.61 -6.62 -8.57
C HIS A 72 9.63 -5.86 -7.25
N TYR A 73 10.11 -6.53 -6.20
CA TYR A 73 10.36 -5.89 -4.92
C TYR A 73 11.70 -5.15 -4.91
N ALA A 74 11.79 -4.10 -4.10
CA ALA A 74 13.02 -3.29 -3.99
C ALA A 74 14.26 -4.10 -3.57
N TRP A 75 14.11 -5.16 -2.78
CA TRP A 75 15.22 -6.01 -2.34
C TRP A 75 15.82 -6.87 -3.46
N GLU A 76 15.12 -7.04 -4.59
CA GLU A 76 15.64 -7.73 -5.77
C GLU A 76 16.76 -6.91 -6.44
N HIS A 77 16.66 -5.58 -6.36
CA HIS A 77 17.57 -4.65 -7.04
C HIS A 77 18.52 -3.92 -6.09
N ILE A 78 18.15 -3.74 -4.82
CA ILE A 78 18.95 -2.99 -3.84
C ILE A 78 19.66 -3.97 -2.92
N ASP A 79 20.97 -4.16 -3.13
CA ASP A 79 21.79 -5.11 -2.38
C ASP A 79 21.72 -4.93 -0.86
N ALA A 80 21.69 -3.68 -0.39
CA ALA A 80 21.57 -3.35 1.02
C ALA A 80 20.27 -3.90 1.67
N LEU A 81 19.22 -4.08 0.86
CA LEU A 81 17.93 -4.59 1.34
C LEU A 81 17.86 -6.13 1.32
N LYS A 82 18.79 -6.83 0.66
CA LYS A 82 18.83 -8.32 0.63
C LYS A 82 19.04 -8.95 2.01
N ALA A 83 19.63 -8.19 2.94
CA ALA A 83 19.85 -8.62 4.32
C ALA A 83 18.59 -8.46 5.20
N VAL A 84 17.57 -7.71 4.75
CA VAL A 84 16.35 -7.45 5.51
C VAL A 84 15.32 -8.55 5.22
N THR A 85 15.24 -9.56 6.09
CA THR A 85 14.25 -10.66 6.06
C THR A 85 12.79 -10.13 6.17
N PRO A 86 11.78 -10.82 5.59
CA PRO A 86 11.73 -12.25 5.34
C PRO A 86 12.02 -12.66 3.89
N ARG A 87 13.04 -13.52 3.74
CA ARG A 87 13.55 -14.13 2.49
C ARG A 87 12.59 -15.12 1.80
N LYS A 88 11.29 -15.03 2.03
CA LYS A 88 10.32 -15.83 1.28
C LYS A 88 9.17 -14.92 0.85
N PRO A 89 8.74 -14.94 -0.42
CA PRO A 89 7.37 -14.57 -0.71
C PRO A 89 6.50 -15.36 0.28
N LEU A 90 5.54 -14.66 0.88
CA LEU A 90 4.65 -15.27 1.86
C LEU A 90 4.06 -16.54 1.23
N PRO A 91 3.97 -17.65 2.00
CA PRO A 91 3.59 -18.94 1.43
C PRO A 91 2.30 -18.80 0.61
N ARG A 92 2.44 -19.05 -0.69
CA ARG A 92 1.35 -19.08 -1.66
C ARG A 92 0.59 -20.39 -1.42
N MET A 93 -0.64 -20.32 -0.89
CA MET A 93 -1.59 -21.44 -0.88
C MET A 93 -2.61 -21.23 -1.99
#